data_AF-A0A6P0XV88-F1
#
_entry.id   AF-A0A6P0XV88-F1
#
_cell.length_a   1.000
_cell.length_b   1.000
_cell.length_c   1.000
_cell.angle_alpha   90.00
_cell.angle_beta   90.00
_cell.angle_gamma   90.00
#
_symmetry.space_group_name_H-M   'P 1'
#
loop_
_entity.id
_entity.type
_entity.pdbx_description
1 polymer ?
#
loop_
_entity_poly.entity_id
_entity_poly.type
_entity_poly.pdbx_seq_one_letter_code
_entity_poly.pdbx_strand_id
1 'polypeptide(L)'
;MPKLSLNPLFYQSPPKLPLRVVVIVPFVLQIIATVGLVGYLSFTNGKRAINDLANQLQNEITARIQQKLNIFLETPHLVNQLNVNAIRLNQLNIQEINDVERHLWQQIQSFDSVGVIGITSTSGTMIAVSRQDNNRFNIIITDESTEGELQEYATNAQGVRTNLTKVVPEYDPHIRPWYQDVSLQVKQVGVRYLDRSLIKE
;
A
#
# COMPACT_ATOMS: atom_id res chain seq x y z
N MET A 1 -52.32 -64.40 63.58
CA MET A 1 -50.97 -64.13 63.01
C MET A 1 -51.14 -63.34 61.71
N PRO A 2 -50.20 -62.47 61.28
CA PRO A 2 -48.89 -62.14 61.84
C PRO A 2 -48.73 -60.64 62.26
N LYS A 3 -47.69 -60.37 63.06
CA LYS A 3 -47.26 -59.03 63.50
C LYS A 3 -46.12 -58.55 62.57
N LEU A 4 -46.18 -57.30 62.11
CA LEU A 4 -45.08 -56.66 61.37
C LEU A 4 -44.27 -55.80 62.36
N SER A 5 -43.01 -56.17 62.58
CA SER A 5 -42.09 -55.44 63.47
C SER A 5 -41.46 -54.26 62.75
N LEU A 6 -41.54 -53.07 63.34
CA LEU A 6 -40.77 -51.90 62.91
C LEU A 6 -39.41 -51.93 63.60
N ASN A 7 -38.34 -52.13 62.83
CA ASN A 7 -36.96 -52.00 63.31
C ASN A 7 -36.64 -50.52 63.58
N PRO A 8 -35.97 -50.18 64.69
CA PRO A 8 -35.47 -48.83 64.88
C PRO A 8 -34.30 -48.58 63.93
N LEU A 9 -34.44 -47.58 63.08
CA LEU A 9 -33.36 -47.05 62.24
C LEU A 9 -32.20 -46.62 63.15
N PHE A 10 -31.11 -47.37 63.15
CA PHE A 10 -29.88 -47.04 63.85
C PHE A 10 -29.34 -45.70 63.33
N TYR A 11 -29.49 -44.63 64.11
CA TYR A 11 -28.79 -43.37 63.88
C TYR A 11 -27.33 -43.56 64.33
N GLN A 12 -26.49 -44.03 63.42
CA GLN A 12 -25.05 -44.09 63.66
C GLN A 12 -24.53 -42.65 63.79
N SER A 13 -23.94 -42.32 64.95
CA SER A 13 -23.29 -41.02 65.13
C SER A 13 -22.15 -40.88 64.12
N PRO A 14 -22.05 -39.76 63.37
CA PRO A 14 -20.98 -39.58 62.41
C PRO A 14 -19.61 -39.64 63.12
N PRO A 15 -18.57 -40.17 62.46
CA PRO A 15 -17.24 -40.25 63.03
C PRO A 15 -16.77 -38.87 63.50
N LYS A 16 -16.12 -38.82 64.69
CA LYS A 16 -15.61 -37.59 65.29
C LYS A 16 -14.46 -37.02 64.45
N LEU A 17 -14.78 -36.19 63.47
CA LEU A 17 -13.79 -35.48 62.66
C LEU A 17 -13.17 -34.35 63.50
N PRO A 18 -11.84 -34.12 63.41
CA PRO A 18 -11.20 -33.01 64.10
C PRO A 18 -11.80 -31.68 63.62
N LEU A 19 -12.08 -30.74 64.54
CA LEU A 19 -12.64 -29.42 64.21
C LEU A 19 -11.82 -28.69 63.12
N ARG A 20 -10.50 -28.90 63.13
CA ARG A 20 -9.57 -28.39 62.12
C ARG A 20 -9.91 -28.84 60.71
N VAL A 21 -10.36 -30.09 60.51
CA VAL A 21 -10.72 -30.65 59.20
C VAL A 21 -12.04 -30.05 58.70
N VAL A 22 -13.03 -29.93 59.59
CA VAL A 22 -14.36 -29.39 59.27
C VAL A 22 -14.29 -27.92 58.83
N VAL A 23 -13.33 -27.16 59.34
CA VAL A 23 -13.14 -25.76 58.97
C VAL A 23 -12.14 -25.58 57.84
N ILE A 24 -10.93 -26.16 57.90
CA ILE A 24 -9.88 -25.81 56.92
C ILE A 24 -10.17 -26.37 55.52
N VAL A 25 -10.65 -27.61 55.42
CA VAL A 25 -10.86 -28.28 54.13
C VAL A 25 -11.86 -27.53 53.23
N PRO A 26 -13.08 -27.16 53.67
CA PRO A 26 -14.01 -26.44 52.79
C PRO A 26 -13.48 -25.07 52.38
N PHE A 27 -12.77 -24.35 53.26
CA PHE A 27 -12.16 -23.06 52.92
C PHE A 27 -11.07 -23.19 51.85
N VAL A 28 -10.17 -24.16 51.99
CA VAL A 28 -9.11 -24.40 50.98
C VAL A 28 -9.73 -24.83 49.65
N LEU A 29 -10.73 -25.71 49.68
CA LEU A 29 -11.43 -26.16 48.47
C LEU A 29 -12.13 -24.99 47.75
N GLN A 30 -12.75 -24.08 48.52
CA GLN A 30 -13.35 -22.87 47.97
C GLN A 30 -12.31 -21.93 47.34
N ILE A 31 -11.13 -21.77 47.95
CA ILE A 31 -10.04 -20.96 47.39
C ILE A 31 -9.56 -21.57 46.07
N ILE A 32 -9.29 -22.87 46.03
CA ILE A 32 -8.85 -23.58 44.81
C ILE A 32 -9.91 -23.45 43.71
N ALA A 33 -11.18 -23.65 44.04
CA ALA A 33 -12.28 -23.51 43.09
C ALA A 33 -12.36 -22.08 42.52
N THR A 34 -12.25 -21.07 43.40
CA THR A 34 -12.33 -19.65 42.99
C THR A 34 -11.14 -19.26 42.13
N VAL A 35 -9.92 -19.59 42.54
CA VAL A 35 -8.69 -19.29 41.80
C VAL A 35 -8.67 -20.04 40.46
N GLY A 36 -9.08 -21.30 40.43
CA GLY A 36 -9.20 -22.08 39.20
C GLY A 36 -10.20 -21.46 38.22
N LEU A 37 -11.37 -21.03 38.72
CA LEU A 37 -12.38 -20.37 37.90
C LEU A 37 -11.89 -19.03 37.36
N VAL A 38 -11.31 -18.17 38.21
CA VAL A 38 -10.74 -16.88 37.80
C VAL A 38 -9.60 -17.08 36.80
N GLY A 39 -8.74 -18.08 37.02
CA GLY A 39 -7.65 -18.43 36.10
C GLY A 39 -8.18 -18.88 34.74
N TYR A 40 -9.20 -19.73 34.71
CA TYR A 40 -9.85 -20.19 33.49
C TYR A 40 -10.53 -19.04 32.72
N LEU A 41 -11.29 -18.19 33.42
CA LEU A 41 -11.93 -17.01 32.84
C LEU A 41 -10.88 -16.01 32.33
N SER A 42 -9.80 -15.79 33.09
CA SER A 42 -8.71 -14.90 32.69
C SER A 42 -7.99 -15.41 31.44
N PHE A 43 -7.73 -16.71 31.36
CA PHE A 43 -7.09 -17.33 30.20
C PHE A 43 -7.96 -17.26 28.94
N THR A 44 -9.27 -17.53 29.07
CA THR A 44 -10.21 -17.44 27.94
C THR A 44 -10.41 -16.00 27.48
N ASN A 45 -10.53 -15.05 28.40
CA ASN A 45 -10.61 -13.63 28.08
C ASN A 45 -9.30 -13.11 27.45
N GLY A 46 -8.16 -13.52 27.98
CA GLY A 46 -6.84 -13.17 27.43
C GLY A 46 -6.67 -13.67 25.99
N LYS A 47 -7.06 -14.92 25.71
CA LYS A 47 -7.07 -15.46 24.34
C LYS A 47 -7.92 -14.64 23.38
N ARG A 48 -9.13 -14.25 23.80
CA ARG A 48 -10.03 -13.42 22.98
C ARG A 48 -9.41 -12.06 22.71
N ALA A 49 -8.91 -11.37 23.74
CA ALA A 49 -8.31 -10.05 23.60
C ALA A 49 -7.09 -10.06 22.66
N ILE A 50 -6.24 -11.09 22.74
CA ILE A 50 -5.09 -11.23 21.82
C ILE A 50 -5.57 -11.49 20.39
N ASN A 51 -6.55 -12.37 20.20
CA ASN A 51 -7.10 -12.68 18.89
C ASN A 51 -7.76 -11.44 18.24
N ASP A 52 -8.53 -10.69 19.03
CA ASP A 52 -9.18 -9.46 18.57
C ASP A 52 -8.16 -8.40 18.20
N LEU A 53 -7.10 -8.22 19.01
CA LEU A 53 -6.01 -7.32 18.69
C LEU A 53 -5.25 -7.74 17.42
N ALA A 54 -4.96 -9.04 17.26
CA ALA A 54 -4.31 -9.56 16.07
C ALA A 54 -5.17 -9.36 14.81
N ASN A 55 -6.49 -9.52 14.92
CA ASN A 55 -7.44 -9.27 13.83
C ASN A 55 -7.51 -7.78 13.49
N GLN A 56 -7.59 -6.90 14.49
CA GLN A 56 -7.58 -5.45 14.29
C GLN A 56 -6.29 -5.00 13.61
N LEU A 57 -5.14 -5.49 14.04
CA LEU A 57 -3.85 -5.17 13.43
C LEU A 57 -3.77 -5.63 11.97
N GLN A 58 -4.21 -6.86 11.68
CA GLN A 58 -4.25 -7.37 10.30
C GLN A 58 -5.17 -6.53 9.41
N ASN A 59 -6.35 -6.15 9.92
CA ASN A 59 -7.29 -5.31 9.19
C ASN A 59 -6.72 -3.91 8.93
N GLU A 60 -6.06 -3.31 9.92
CA GLU A 60 -5.39 -2.01 9.79
C GLU A 60 -4.26 -2.06 8.75
N ILE A 61 -3.43 -3.12 8.77
CA ILE A 61 -2.38 -3.31 7.76
C ILE A 61 -2.99 -3.47 6.37
N THR A 62 -4.03 -4.29 6.23
CA THR A 62 -4.73 -4.51 4.96
C THR A 62 -5.34 -3.22 4.43
N ALA A 63 -6.01 -2.44 5.29
CA ALA A 63 -6.59 -1.16 4.93
C ALA A 63 -5.52 -0.16 4.47
N ARG A 64 -4.38 -0.09 5.17
CA ARG A 64 -3.25 0.76 4.76
C ARG A 64 -2.64 0.33 3.43
N ILE A 65 -2.51 -0.97 3.19
CA ILE A 65 -2.04 -1.50 1.89
C ILE A 65 -3.01 -1.07 0.78
N GLN A 66 -4.31 -1.28 0.99
CA GLN A 66 -5.33 -0.89 0.03
C GLN A 66 -5.31 0.61 -0.25
N GLN A 67 -5.20 1.44 0.79
CA GLN A 67 -5.11 2.89 0.64
C GLN A 67 -3.88 3.29 -0.17
N LYS A 68 -2.70 2.72 0.13
CA LYS A 68 -1.48 2.99 -0.64
C LYS A 68 -1.60 2.55 -2.08
N LEU A 69 -2.22 1.40 -2.34
CA LEU A 69 -2.44 0.90 -3.69
C LEU A 69 -3.41 1.80 -4.46
N ASN A 70 -4.50 2.25 -3.84
CA ASN A 70 -5.44 3.19 -4.45
C ASN A 70 -4.74 4.51 -4.80
N ILE A 71 -4.01 5.12 -3.85
CA ILE A 71 -3.23 6.35 -4.11
C ILE A 71 -2.24 6.12 -5.24
N PHE A 72 -1.52 4.99 -5.21
CA PHE A 72 -0.59 4.63 -6.26
C PHE A 72 -1.34 4.69 -7.59
N LEU A 73 -2.38 3.87 -7.79
CA LEU A 73 -3.13 3.68 -9.04
C LEU A 73 -3.92 4.91 -9.54
N GLU A 74 -4.48 5.72 -8.63
CA GLU A 74 -5.31 6.88 -9.01
C GLU A 74 -4.48 8.10 -9.40
N THR A 75 -3.31 8.31 -8.79
CA THR A 75 -2.49 9.52 -9.00
C THR A 75 -2.13 9.79 -10.47
N PRO A 76 -1.68 8.81 -11.28
CA PRO A 76 -1.37 9.07 -12.69
C PRO A 76 -2.59 9.39 -13.53
N HIS A 77 -3.79 8.87 -13.19
CA HIS A 77 -5.01 9.27 -13.88
C HIS A 77 -5.29 10.76 -13.65
N LEU A 78 -5.08 11.25 -12.42
CA LEU A 78 -5.16 12.68 -12.11
C LEU A 78 -4.10 13.49 -12.87
N VAL A 79 -2.83 13.05 -12.88
CA VAL A 79 -1.75 13.72 -13.64
C VAL A 79 -2.10 13.84 -15.12
N ASN A 80 -2.63 12.78 -15.74
CA ASN A 80 -3.10 12.82 -17.13
C ASN A 80 -4.19 13.85 -17.34
N GLN A 81 -5.20 13.88 -16.47
CA GLN A 81 -6.29 14.85 -16.57
C GLN A 81 -5.78 16.29 -16.45
N LEU A 82 -4.82 16.53 -15.55
CA LEU A 82 -4.18 17.84 -15.41
C LEU A 82 -3.43 18.25 -16.68
N ASN A 83 -2.68 17.34 -17.29
CA ASN A 83 -1.94 17.62 -18.54
C ASN A 83 -2.89 17.87 -19.72
N VAL A 84 -3.93 17.05 -19.89
CA VAL A 84 -4.96 17.25 -20.91
C VAL A 84 -5.66 18.60 -20.73
N ASN A 85 -5.97 18.97 -19.48
CA ASN A 85 -6.57 20.26 -19.18
C ASN A 85 -5.63 21.43 -19.49
N ALA A 86 -4.36 21.34 -19.08
CA ALA A 86 -3.38 22.38 -19.32
C ALA A 86 -3.20 22.64 -20.83
N ILE A 87 -3.19 21.58 -21.64
CA ILE A 87 -3.09 21.67 -23.10
C ILE A 87 -4.38 22.27 -23.68
N ARG A 88 -5.55 21.75 -23.29
CA ARG A 88 -6.85 22.25 -23.78
C ARG A 88 -7.09 23.73 -23.44
N LEU A 89 -6.59 24.18 -22.29
CA LEU A 89 -6.69 25.58 -21.85
C LEU A 89 -5.59 26.48 -22.42
N ASN A 90 -4.73 25.96 -23.32
CA ASN A 90 -3.56 26.65 -23.86
C ASN A 90 -2.58 27.16 -22.78
N GLN A 91 -2.56 26.51 -21.61
CA GLN A 91 -1.60 26.78 -20.53
C GLN A 91 -0.27 26.05 -20.75
N LEU A 92 -0.30 24.98 -21.54
CA LEU A 92 0.87 24.20 -21.91
C LEU A 92 0.96 24.13 -23.44
N ASN A 93 1.96 24.80 -24.02
CA ASN A 93 2.23 24.72 -25.45
C ASN A 93 3.12 23.50 -25.75
N ILE A 94 2.54 22.45 -26.31
CA ILE A 94 3.26 21.21 -26.64
C ILE A 94 4.24 21.36 -27.81
N GLN A 95 4.20 22.48 -28.54
CA GLN A 95 5.14 22.79 -29.61
C GLN A 95 6.45 23.38 -29.04
N GLU A 96 6.42 23.95 -27.84
CA GLU A 96 7.58 24.54 -27.17
C GLU A 96 8.19 23.54 -26.19
N ILE A 97 9.19 22.78 -26.67
CA ILE A 97 9.85 21.69 -25.92
C ILE A 97 10.31 22.13 -24.53
N ASN A 98 10.89 23.33 -24.43
CA ASN A 98 11.39 23.89 -23.18
C ASN A 98 10.27 24.19 -22.16
N ASP A 99 9.07 24.55 -22.64
CA ASP A 99 7.92 24.79 -21.78
C ASP A 99 7.37 23.47 -21.23
N VAL A 100 7.28 22.45 -22.10
CA VAL A 100 6.89 21.10 -21.71
C VAL A 100 7.85 20.53 -20.68
N GLU A 101 9.15 20.58 -20.94
CA GLU A 101 10.17 20.10 -20.02
C GLU A 101 10.05 20.72 -18.63
N ARG A 102 10.02 22.06 -18.56
CA ARG A 102 9.93 22.77 -17.28
C ARG A 102 8.63 22.45 -16.56
N HIS A 103 7.51 22.39 -17.29
CA HIS A 103 6.21 22.04 -16.74
C HIS A 103 6.23 20.64 -16.12
N LEU A 104 6.67 19.63 -16.88
CA LEU A 104 6.73 18.25 -16.40
C LEU A 104 7.72 18.08 -15.25
N TRP A 105 8.85 18.79 -15.28
CA TRP A 105 9.86 18.76 -14.22
C TRP A 105 9.35 19.34 -12.91
N GLN A 106 8.59 20.44 -12.96
CA GLN A 106 7.92 20.99 -11.78
C GLN A 106 6.78 20.08 -11.31
N GLN A 107 6.01 19.51 -12.25
CA GLN A 107 4.85 18.69 -11.94
C GLN A 107 5.26 17.40 -11.21
N ILE A 108 6.27 16.67 -11.69
CA ILE A 108 6.67 15.39 -11.08
C ILE A 108 7.11 15.53 -9.62
N GLN A 109 7.66 16.68 -9.25
CA GLN A 109 8.05 16.99 -7.87
C GLN A 109 6.84 17.07 -6.93
N SER A 110 5.65 17.37 -7.45
CA SER A 110 4.41 17.46 -6.66
C SER A 110 3.77 16.08 -6.41
N PHE A 111 4.25 15.03 -7.08
CA PHE A 111 3.68 13.68 -7.01
C PHE A 111 4.74 12.64 -6.63
N ASP A 112 4.83 12.32 -5.35
CA ASP A 112 5.82 11.38 -4.82
C ASP A 112 5.65 9.94 -5.33
N SER A 113 4.42 9.53 -5.64
CA SER A 113 4.10 8.17 -6.12
C SER A 113 4.37 7.98 -7.62
N VAL A 114 4.69 9.04 -8.36
CA VAL A 114 4.85 9.00 -9.81
C VAL A 114 6.32 8.88 -10.19
N GLY A 115 6.64 7.81 -10.93
CA GLY A 115 7.99 7.52 -11.39
C GLY A 115 8.39 8.27 -12.66
N VAL A 116 7.46 8.46 -13.61
CA VAL A 116 7.70 9.19 -14.86
C VAL A 116 6.46 9.96 -15.28
N ILE A 117 6.65 11.17 -15.80
CA ILE A 117 5.62 11.95 -16.49
C ILE A 117 6.13 12.33 -17.87
N GLY A 118 5.39 12.01 -18.93
CA GLY A 118 5.79 12.32 -20.30
C GLY A 118 4.64 12.67 -21.24
N ILE A 119 4.97 13.39 -22.30
CA ILE A 119 4.10 13.67 -23.43
C ILE A 119 4.79 13.10 -24.67
N THR A 120 4.03 12.34 -25.45
CA THR A 120 4.49 11.78 -26.72
C THR A 120 3.52 12.18 -27.81
N SER A 121 4.05 12.74 -28.87
CA SER A 121 3.32 13.12 -30.07
C SER A 121 3.15 11.92 -31.01
N THR A 122 2.27 12.07 -32.00
CA THR A 122 2.06 11.07 -33.04
C THR A 122 3.20 10.97 -34.06
N SER A 123 4.16 11.90 -34.06
CA SER A 123 5.37 11.81 -34.89
C SER A 123 6.47 10.99 -34.22
N GLY A 124 6.30 10.58 -32.96
CA GLY A 124 7.33 9.91 -32.16
C GLY A 124 8.16 10.86 -31.31
N THR A 125 7.94 12.17 -31.41
CA THR A 125 8.58 13.14 -30.51
C THR A 125 8.08 12.93 -29.08
N MET A 126 8.99 12.73 -28.14
CA MET A 126 8.70 12.51 -26.72
C MET A 126 9.49 13.48 -25.85
N ILE A 127 8.84 13.99 -24.81
CA ILE A 127 9.49 14.67 -23.69
C ILE A 127 8.93 14.07 -22.41
N ALA A 128 9.79 13.58 -21.54
CA ALA A 128 9.39 13.05 -20.24
C ALA A 128 10.37 13.43 -19.15
N VAL A 129 9.94 13.32 -17.90
CA VAL A 129 10.77 13.49 -16.72
C VAL A 129 10.65 12.24 -15.87
N SER A 130 11.79 11.64 -15.54
CA SER A 130 11.89 10.42 -14.74
C SER A 130 12.50 10.70 -13.38
N ARG A 131 11.88 10.16 -12.33
CA ARG A 131 12.43 10.16 -10.98
C ARG A 131 13.52 9.09 -10.86
N GLN A 132 14.64 9.47 -10.26
CA GLN A 132 15.78 8.62 -10.00
C GLN A 132 15.79 8.15 -8.53
N ASP A 133 16.49 7.05 -8.25
CA ASP A 133 16.53 6.42 -6.92
C ASP A 133 17.05 7.36 -5.81
N ASN A 134 17.85 8.37 -6.18
CA ASN A 134 18.40 9.40 -5.29
C ASN A 134 17.49 10.65 -5.17
N ASN A 135 16.22 10.54 -5.56
CA ASN A 135 15.26 11.63 -5.60
C ASN A 135 15.67 12.82 -6.49
N ARG A 136 16.58 12.60 -7.44
CA ARG A 136 16.85 13.53 -8.54
C ARG A 136 15.96 13.19 -9.72
N PHE A 137 15.93 14.09 -10.69
CA PHE A 137 15.13 13.93 -11.89
C PHE A 137 16.03 13.95 -13.12
N ASN A 138 15.68 13.14 -14.10
CA ASN A 138 16.25 13.20 -15.42
C ASN A 138 15.17 13.60 -16.43
N ILE A 139 15.59 14.24 -17.52
CA ILE A 139 14.72 14.53 -18.66
C ILE A 139 15.04 13.53 -19.76
N ILE A 140 14.00 12.91 -20.28
CA ILE A 140 14.04 12.02 -21.42
C ILE A 140 13.50 12.79 -22.62
N ILE A 141 14.24 12.78 -23.73
CA ILE A 141 13.82 13.40 -24.97
C ILE A 141 14.07 12.46 -26.16
N THR A 142 13.13 12.47 -27.09
CA THR A 142 13.26 11.89 -28.43
C THR A 142 12.68 12.90 -29.40
N ASP A 143 13.48 13.46 -30.30
CA ASP A 143 13.03 14.39 -31.33
C ASP A 143 14.01 14.41 -32.52
N GLU A 144 13.85 15.37 -33.44
CA GLU A 144 14.78 15.53 -34.57
C GLU A 144 16.20 15.89 -34.10
N SER A 145 16.35 16.58 -32.96
CA SER A 145 17.66 16.97 -32.42
C SER A 145 18.44 15.78 -31.84
N THR A 146 17.73 14.71 -31.47
CA THR A 146 18.34 13.44 -31.03
C THR A 146 18.43 12.40 -32.16
N GLU A 147 18.17 12.80 -33.41
CA GLU A 147 18.11 11.87 -34.56
C GLU A 147 17.12 10.71 -34.34
N GLY A 148 16.08 10.94 -33.54
CA GLY A 148 15.10 9.91 -33.18
C GLY A 148 15.56 8.93 -32.09
N GLU A 149 16.75 9.10 -31.53
CA GLU A 149 17.20 8.33 -30.37
C GLU A 149 16.52 8.82 -29.08
N LEU A 150 16.30 7.91 -28.13
CA LEU A 150 15.92 8.31 -26.78
C LEU A 150 17.17 8.69 -26.00
N GLN A 151 17.24 9.94 -25.56
CA GLN A 151 18.34 10.49 -24.78
C GLN A 151 17.84 10.93 -23.41
N GLU A 152 18.55 10.54 -22.36
CA GLU A 152 18.23 10.88 -20.97
C GLU A 152 19.32 11.78 -20.37
N TYR A 153 18.94 12.95 -19.89
CA TYR A 153 19.83 13.95 -19.30
C TYR A 153 19.56 14.14 -17.81
N ALA A 154 20.61 14.19 -17.00
CA ALA A 154 20.50 14.59 -15.60
C ALA A 154 20.05 16.06 -15.49
N THR A 155 19.31 16.40 -14.44
CA THR A 155 18.92 17.79 -14.16
C THR A 155 19.68 18.41 -12.99
N ASN A 156 19.86 19.74 -13.05
CA ASN A 156 20.26 20.55 -11.91
C ASN A 156 19.06 20.93 -11.03
N ALA A 157 19.29 21.72 -9.97
CA ALA A 157 18.25 22.13 -9.02
C ALA A 157 17.18 23.07 -9.61
N GLN A 158 17.38 23.57 -10.83
CA GLN A 158 16.44 24.43 -11.56
C GLN A 158 15.71 23.67 -12.67
N GLY A 159 15.97 22.37 -12.82
CA GLY A 159 15.36 21.54 -13.86
C GLY A 159 15.98 21.68 -15.24
N VAL A 160 17.17 22.27 -15.33
CA VAL A 160 17.90 22.40 -16.60
C VAL A 160 18.73 21.13 -16.83
N ARG A 161 18.70 20.62 -18.08
CA ARG A 161 19.53 19.49 -18.53
C ARG A 161 21.02 19.77 -18.29
N THR A 162 21.76 18.74 -17.90
CA THR A 162 23.20 18.80 -17.65
C THR A 162 23.93 17.71 -18.44
N ASN A 163 24.27 16.60 -17.79
CA ASN A 163 25.02 15.52 -18.42
C ASN A 163 24.08 14.52 -19.07
N LEU A 164 24.43 14.07 -20.27
CA LEU A 164 23.81 12.90 -20.88
C LEU A 164 24.14 11.66 -20.03
N THR A 165 23.11 10.92 -19.64
CA THR A 165 23.21 9.75 -18.75
C THR A 165 22.88 8.45 -19.45
N LYS A 166 22.08 8.50 -20.51
CA LYS A 166 21.68 7.33 -21.29
C LYS A 166 21.31 7.71 -22.73
N VAL A 167 21.60 6.81 -23.66
CA VAL A 167 21.14 6.84 -25.05
C VAL A 167 20.56 5.47 -25.37
N VAL A 168 19.41 5.43 -26.03
CA VAL A 168 18.80 4.23 -26.59
C VAL A 168 18.57 4.49 -28.08
N PRO A 169 19.37 3.86 -28.96
CA PRO A 169 19.18 3.99 -30.40
C PRO A 169 17.89 3.28 -30.84
N GLU A 170 17.37 3.66 -32.01
CA GLU A 170 16.21 3.02 -32.65
C GLU A 170 14.95 2.94 -31.75
N TYR A 171 14.77 3.94 -30.87
CA TYR A 171 13.63 3.97 -29.96
C TYR A 171 12.34 4.38 -30.69
N ASP A 172 11.39 3.45 -30.80
CA ASP A 172 10.04 3.76 -31.28
C ASP A 172 9.03 3.75 -30.11
N PRO A 173 8.43 4.90 -29.76
CA PRO A 173 7.38 4.93 -28.74
C PRO A 173 6.08 4.23 -29.18
N HIS A 174 5.79 4.13 -30.48
CA HIS A 174 4.51 3.64 -31.00
C HIS A 174 4.29 2.14 -30.80
N ILE A 175 5.38 1.37 -30.73
CA ILE A 175 5.34 -0.07 -30.46
C ILE A 175 5.22 -0.39 -28.97
N ARG A 176 5.36 0.63 -28.10
CA ARG A 176 5.36 0.39 -26.66
C ARG A 176 3.92 0.20 -26.16
N PRO A 177 3.68 -0.79 -25.27
CA PRO A 177 2.33 -1.07 -24.76
C PRO A 177 1.64 0.16 -24.15
N TRP A 178 2.41 1.02 -23.46
CA TRP A 178 1.90 2.24 -22.84
C TRP A 178 1.40 3.28 -23.86
N TYR A 179 1.85 3.23 -25.13
CA TYR A 179 1.37 4.09 -26.21
C TYR A 179 0.16 3.46 -26.93
N GLN A 180 0.19 2.15 -27.15
CA GLN A 180 -0.85 1.42 -27.89
C GLN A 180 -2.15 1.29 -27.11
N ASP A 181 -2.08 1.15 -25.79
CA ASP A 181 -3.24 1.01 -24.90
C ASP A 181 -4.08 2.31 -24.79
N VAL A 182 -3.68 3.40 -25.46
CA VAL A 182 -4.35 4.70 -25.40
C VAL A 182 -5.42 4.83 -26.49
N SER A 183 -6.69 4.99 -26.10
CA SER A 183 -7.79 5.28 -27.03
C SER A 183 -7.55 6.63 -27.76
N LEU A 184 -7.91 6.71 -29.05
CA LEU A 184 -7.56 7.78 -30.00
C LEU A 184 -7.81 9.24 -29.52
N GLN A 185 -8.66 9.49 -28.52
CA GLN A 185 -8.89 10.83 -27.94
C GLN A 185 -7.78 11.30 -26.98
N VAL A 186 -6.97 10.39 -26.45
CA VAL A 186 -5.91 10.64 -25.44
C VAL A 186 -4.51 10.52 -26.08
N LYS A 187 -4.41 10.19 -27.37
CA LYS A 187 -3.15 9.95 -28.09
C LYS A 187 -2.23 11.18 -28.25
N GLN A 188 -2.65 12.37 -27.80
CA GLN A 188 -1.77 13.54 -27.70
C GLN A 188 -1.14 13.70 -26.31
N VAL A 189 -1.61 12.96 -25.28
CA VAL A 189 -1.20 13.13 -23.88
C VAL A 189 -1.28 11.78 -23.16
N GLY A 190 -0.19 11.01 -23.17
CA GLY A 190 -0.13 9.72 -22.49
C GLY A 190 0.94 9.69 -21.41
N VAL A 191 0.54 9.82 -20.13
CA VAL A 191 1.39 9.50 -18.97
C VAL A 191 0.85 8.23 -18.32
N ARG A 192 1.43 7.07 -18.61
CA ARG A 192 1.23 5.85 -17.79
C ARG A 192 2.56 5.44 -17.19
N TYR A 193 2.54 4.79 -16.03
CA TYR A 193 3.75 4.34 -15.32
C TYR A 193 4.72 3.67 -16.28
N LEU A 194 5.90 4.26 -16.38
CA LEU A 194 7.04 3.51 -16.86
C LEU A 194 7.58 2.74 -15.67
N ASP A 195 7.36 1.43 -15.65
CA ASP A 195 8.29 0.56 -14.95
C ASP A 195 9.66 0.81 -15.61
N ARG A 196 10.68 1.10 -14.79
CA ARG A 196 12.05 1.34 -15.25
C ARG A 196 12.58 0.15 -16.07
N SER A 197 12.04 -1.05 -15.89
CA SER A 197 12.35 -2.23 -16.72
C SER A 197 11.98 -2.03 -18.20
N LEU A 198 10.91 -1.29 -18.51
CA LEU A 198 10.42 -1.05 -19.87
C LEU A 198 11.21 0.00 -20.66
N ILE A 199 12.08 0.75 -19.99
CA ILE A 199 13.04 1.69 -20.61
C ILE A 199 14.40 0.99 -20.77
N LYS A 200 14.62 -0.19 -20.19
CA LYS A 200 15.91 -0.89 -20.20
C LYS A 200 16.15 -1.80 -21.41
N GLU A 201 15.23 -1.83 -22.38
CA GLU A 201 15.39 -2.53 -23.67
C GLU A 201 15.44 -1.54 -24.84
#